data_AF-A0A1V8SFQ7-F1
#
_entry.id   AF-A0A1V8SFQ7-F1
#
_cell.length_a   1.000
_cell.length_b   1.000
_cell.length_c   1.000
_cell.angle_alpha   90.00
_cell.angle_beta   90.00
_cell.angle_gamma   90.00
#
_symmetry.space_group_name_H-M   'P 1'
#
loop_
_entity.id
_entity.type
_entity.pdbx_description
1 polymer ?
#
loop_
_entity_poly.entity_id
_entity_poly.type
_entity_poly.pdbx_seq_one_letter_code
_entity_poly.pdbx_strand_id
1 'polypeptide(L)'
;MNAHLGSILPPEPRSGMPKPKRGNMTANSKSSPTIAGISKPPRFSRYALPPRPTFLPTDNGDLSWQFTKNNVTCFYWARGGCKKSDVNCHYAHFLNTIVADSPMAFGHISDRKALSGKAGQAIIKDTTARDNELRDQEMRFAERQMAFNGGLAALARRAKEQDARQQELELKAYELDVIELELEALEKELERRAQELDRREKALE
;
A
#
# COMPACT_ATOMS: atom_id res chain seq x y z
N MET A 1 -38.81 -47.75 20.88
CA MET A 1 -37.52 -47.45 20.25
C MET A 1 -37.48 -45.95 19.97
N ASN A 2 -36.97 -45.16 20.92
CA ASN A 2 -36.91 -43.69 20.81
C ASN A 2 -35.44 -43.30 20.63
N ALA A 3 -35.12 -42.72 19.47
CA ALA A 3 -33.79 -42.20 19.18
C ALA A 3 -33.69 -40.76 19.74
N HIS A 4 -32.78 -40.57 20.70
CA HIS A 4 -32.37 -39.26 21.20
C HIS A 4 -31.49 -38.56 20.14
N LEU A 5 -32.01 -37.48 19.58
CA LEU A 5 -31.23 -36.52 18.80
C LEU A 5 -30.53 -35.58 19.78
N GLY A 6 -29.22 -35.76 19.94
CA GLY A 6 -28.36 -34.87 20.72
C GLY A 6 -28.02 -33.61 19.92
N SER A 7 -28.49 -32.46 20.38
CA SER A 7 -28.14 -31.13 19.85
C SER A 7 -26.69 -30.78 20.20
N ILE A 8 -25.84 -30.67 19.18
CA ILE A 8 -24.47 -30.14 19.31
C ILE A 8 -24.56 -28.61 19.18
N LEU A 9 -24.46 -27.89 20.29
CA LEU A 9 -24.31 -26.44 20.30
C LEU A 9 -22.87 -26.04 19.95
N PRO A 10 -22.65 -25.01 19.12
CA PRO A 10 -21.32 -24.50 18.82
C PRO A 10 -20.71 -23.75 20.01
N PRO A 11 -19.37 -23.80 20.19
CA PRO A 11 -18.69 -23.12 21.28
C PRO A 11 -18.65 -21.59 21.08
N GLU A 12 -18.94 -20.86 22.15
CA GLU A 12 -18.90 -19.41 22.22
C GLU A 12 -17.48 -18.83 22.00
N PRO A 13 -17.34 -17.68 21.32
CA PRO A 13 -16.05 -17.00 21.15
C PRO A 13 -15.66 -16.27 22.45
N ARG A 14 -14.54 -16.71 23.05
CA ARG A 14 -13.91 -16.05 24.20
C ARG A 14 -13.36 -14.67 23.79
N SER A 15 -14.09 -13.61 24.13
CA SER A 15 -13.59 -12.24 24.05
C SER A 15 -12.79 -11.89 25.32
N GLY A 16 -11.54 -11.46 25.15
CA GLY A 16 -10.69 -11.13 26.29
C GLY A 16 -9.23 -10.84 25.93
N MET A 17 -8.99 -9.84 25.09
CA MET A 17 -7.64 -9.27 24.90
C MET A 17 -7.61 -7.86 25.52
N PRO A 18 -6.72 -7.59 26.48
CA PRO A 18 -6.60 -6.28 27.11
C PRO A 18 -5.99 -5.24 26.15
N LYS A 19 -6.65 -4.09 26.02
CA LYS A 19 -6.19 -2.95 25.21
C LYS A 19 -4.90 -2.34 25.81
N PRO A 20 -3.90 -1.97 24.98
CA PRO A 20 -2.70 -1.28 25.48
C PRO A 20 -3.01 0.17 25.90
N LYS A 21 -2.55 0.53 27.10
CA LYS A 21 -2.59 1.89 27.66
C LYS A 21 -1.77 2.85 26.79
N ARG A 22 -2.42 3.86 26.20
CA ARG A 22 -1.75 5.01 25.57
C ARG A 22 -1.09 5.86 26.66
N GLY A 23 0.25 5.94 26.64
CA GLY A 23 1.02 6.89 27.44
C GLY A 23 0.90 8.31 26.87
N ASN A 24 0.59 9.25 27.75
CA ASN A 24 0.61 10.69 27.50
C ASN A 24 2.03 11.15 27.14
N MET A 25 2.21 11.76 25.96
CA MET A 25 3.41 12.53 25.65
C MET A 25 3.18 13.99 26.05
N THR A 26 3.90 14.43 27.07
CA THR A 26 3.99 15.85 27.45
C THR A 26 4.93 16.57 26.48
N ALA A 27 4.38 17.49 25.69
CA ALA A 27 5.14 18.40 24.85
C ALA A 27 5.86 19.44 25.74
N ASN A 28 7.18 19.39 25.76
CA ASN A 28 8.02 20.35 26.47
C ASN A 28 8.42 21.48 25.50
N SER A 29 7.73 22.61 25.61
CA SER A 29 7.99 23.84 24.86
C SER A 29 9.26 24.52 25.39
N LYS A 30 10.41 24.24 24.77
CA LYS A 30 11.64 25.02 25.02
C LYS A 30 11.80 26.12 23.97
N SER A 31 11.72 27.32 24.50
CA SER A 31 12.06 28.64 23.97
C SER A 31 13.30 28.67 23.07
N SER A 32 13.16 29.34 21.92
CA SER A 32 14.28 29.76 21.08
C SER A 32 14.85 31.10 21.55
N PRO A 33 16.18 31.26 21.62
CA PRO A 33 16.79 32.56 21.89
C PRO A 33 16.78 33.44 20.64
N THR A 34 16.39 34.70 20.85
CA THR A 34 16.50 35.80 19.90
C THR A 34 17.92 36.39 19.94
N ILE A 35 18.28 37.14 18.88
CA ILE A 35 19.38 38.14 18.76
C ILE A 35 20.70 37.56 18.21
N ALA A 36 21.43 38.22 17.32
CA ALA A 36 21.22 39.26 16.32
C ALA A 36 22.57 39.37 15.58
N GLY A 37 22.55 39.84 14.33
CA GLY A 37 23.79 40.19 13.61
C GLY A 37 24.07 39.28 12.41
N ILE A 38 23.24 39.39 11.38
CA ILE A 38 23.62 38.94 10.04
C ILE A 38 23.69 40.20 9.17
N SER A 39 24.94 40.58 8.86
CA SER A 39 25.28 41.54 7.81
C SER A 39 24.48 41.22 6.55
N LYS A 40 23.77 42.23 6.03
CA LYS A 40 22.96 42.13 4.81
C LYS A 40 23.74 41.40 3.71
N PRO A 41 23.22 40.33 3.11
CA PRO A 41 23.86 39.72 1.94
C PRO A 41 23.87 40.74 0.79
N PRO A 42 24.89 40.71 -0.08
CA PRO A 42 24.94 41.59 -1.24
C PRO A 42 23.66 41.42 -2.05
N ARG A 43 22.98 42.55 -2.33
CA ARG A 43 21.83 42.59 -3.24
C ARG A 43 22.33 42.20 -4.62
N PHE A 44 22.14 40.94 -5.00
CA PHE A 44 22.21 40.55 -6.41
C PHE A 44 21.12 41.32 -7.16
N SER A 45 21.55 42.07 -8.17
CA SER A 45 20.66 42.78 -9.09
C SER A 45 19.67 41.78 -9.69
N ARG A 46 18.36 42.05 -9.56
CA ARG A 46 17.29 41.20 -10.12
C ARG A 46 17.09 41.37 -11.63
N TYR A 47 17.87 42.23 -12.26
CA TYR A 47 17.73 42.53 -13.68
C TYR A 47 18.90 41.90 -14.44
N ALA A 48 18.54 41.07 -15.42
CA ALA A 48 19.38 40.20 -16.25
C ALA A 48 19.65 38.79 -15.69
N LEU A 49 18.60 38.02 -15.40
CA LEU A 49 18.69 36.58 -15.64
C LEU A 49 18.89 36.38 -17.15
N PRO A 50 19.94 35.66 -17.60
CA PRO A 50 20.07 35.31 -19.00
C PRO A 50 18.82 34.53 -19.45
N PRO A 51 18.37 34.70 -20.71
CA PRO A 51 17.23 33.98 -21.23
C PRO A 51 17.43 32.48 -21.01
N ARG A 52 16.40 31.83 -20.44
CA ARG A 52 16.36 30.38 -20.25
C ARG A 52 16.67 29.73 -21.61
N PRO A 53 17.76 28.96 -21.76
CA PRO A 53 18.04 28.28 -23.02
C PRO A 53 16.88 27.35 -23.34
N THR A 54 16.15 27.67 -24.41
CA THR A 54 15.10 26.82 -24.96
C THR A 54 15.78 25.63 -25.62
N PHE A 55 15.96 24.54 -24.89
CA PHE A 55 16.45 23.29 -25.45
C PHE A 55 15.36 22.71 -26.35
N LEU A 56 15.49 22.91 -27.66
CA LEU A 56 14.75 22.15 -28.65
C LEU A 56 15.26 20.70 -28.61
N PRO A 57 14.38 19.68 -28.62
CA PRO A 57 14.80 18.29 -28.69
C PRO A 57 15.50 18.06 -30.03
N THR A 58 16.82 17.83 -30.03
CA THR A 58 17.51 17.29 -31.20
C THR A 58 17.31 15.78 -31.23
N ASP A 59 16.44 15.42 -32.15
CA ASP A 59 16.08 14.15 -32.76
C ASP A 59 17.27 13.42 -33.40
N ASN A 60 18.28 13.07 -32.59
CA ASN A 60 19.28 12.07 -32.95
C ASN A 60 19.42 11.08 -31.80
N GLY A 61 18.94 9.85 -32.04
CA GLY A 61 18.73 8.78 -31.06
C GLY A 61 19.99 8.14 -30.48
N ASP A 62 20.90 8.96 -29.94
CA ASP A 62 22.02 8.53 -29.12
C ASP A 62 21.79 9.00 -27.68
N LEU A 63 20.78 8.40 -27.04
CA LEU A 63 20.33 8.68 -25.67
C LEU A 63 21.28 8.09 -24.61
N SER A 64 22.59 8.26 -24.79
CA SER A 64 23.58 7.94 -23.77
C SER A 64 24.02 9.23 -23.07
N TRP A 65 23.52 9.42 -21.84
CA TRP A 65 24.06 10.31 -20.80
C TRP A 65 23.84 11.84 -20.86
N GLN A 66 23.19 12.42 -21.88
CA GLN A 66 23.02 13.88 -21.90
C GLN A 66 21.93 14.44 -20.96
N PHE A 67 21.17 13.59 -20.25
CA PHE A 67 20.06 14.02 -19.37
C PHE A 67 20.33 14.00 -17.86
N THR A 68 21.55 13.73 -17.37
CA THR A 68 21.80 13.66 -15.91
C THR A 68 22.75 14.72 -15.34
N LYS A 69 22.94 15.85 -16.04
CA LYS A 69 23.57 17.06 -15.44
C LYS A 69 22.57 18.05 -14.81
N ASN A 70 21.27 17.88 -15.01
CA ASN A 70 20.39 19.05 -15.10
C ASN A 70 19.37 19.25 -13.97
N ASN A 71 19.29 18.39 -12.95
CA ASN A 71 18.24 18.52 -11.92
C ASN A 71 18.74 19.04 -10.58
N VAL A 72 20.06 19.11 -10.39
CA VAL A 72 20.66 19.50 -9.12
C VAL A 72 21.62 20.66 -9.32
N THR A 73 21.35 21.78 -8.64
CA THR A 73 22.20 22.97 -8.69
C THR A 73 23.53 22.72 -8.00
N CYS A 74 24.62 23.18 -8.60
CA CYS A 74 25.96 23.08 -8.01
C CYS A 74 26.03 23.85 -6.68
N PHE A 75 26.40 23.15 -5.60
CA PHE A 75 26.57 23.73 -4.27
C PHE A 75 27.48 24.96 -4.26
N TYR A 76 28.63 24.88 -4.94
CA TYR A 76 29.59 25.98 -4.99
C TYR A 76 29.10 27.15 -5.86
N TRP A 77 28.39 26.87 -6.95
CA TRP A 77 27.86 27.92 -7.82
C TRP A 77 26.75 28.71 -7.13
N ALA A 78 25.83 28.03 -6.43
CA ALA A 78 24.77 28.67 -5.67
C ALA A 78 25.28 29.67 -4.60
N ARG A 79 26.54 29.49 -4.15
CA ARG A 79 27.23 30.38 -3.21
C ARG A 79 28.20 31.36 -3.87
N GLY A 80 28.24 31.42 -5.20
CA GLY A 80 29.12 32.30 -5.98
C GLY A 80 30.59 31.88 -6.01
N GLY A 81 30.91 30.61 -5.76
CA GLY A 81 32.29 30.11 -5.58
C GLY A 81 32.70 28.95 -6.49
N CYS A 82 31.90 28.56 -7.49
CA CYS A 82 32.31 27.48 -8.40
C CYS A 82 33.41 27.96 -9.36
N LYS A 83 34.53 27.23 -9.41
CA LYS A 83 35.65 27.50 -10.34
C LYS A 83 35.53 26.77 -11.68
N LYS A 84 34.60 25.83 -11.81
CA LYS A 84 34.38 25.07 -13.06
C LYS A 84 33.49 25.89 -13.98
N SER A 85 33.64 25.76 -15.29
CA SER A 85 32.65 26.30 -16.25
C SER A 85 31.38 25.46 -16.22
N ASP A 86 30.27 26.00 -16.72
CA ASP A 86 28.97 25.30 -16.81
C ASP A 86 29.09 23.96 -17.53
N VAL A 87 29.93 23.89 -18.57
CA VAL A 87 30.19 22.67 -19.36
C VAL A 87 31.01 21.65 -18.56
N ASN A 88 31.93 22.10 -17.70
CA ASN A 88 32.83 21.22 -16.94
C ASN A 88 32.35 20.91 -15.52
N CYS A 89 31.27 21.52 -15.06
CA CYS A 89 30.65 21.18 -13.79
C CYS A 89 29.77 19.92 -13.95
N HIS A 90 29.76 19.06 -12.93
CA HIS A 90 28.85 17.91 -12.86
C HIS A 90 27.41 18.30 -12.50
N TYR A 91 27.22 19.52 -12.02
CA TYR A 91 25.94 20.04 -11.53
C TYR A 91 25.56 21.30 -12.29
N ALA A 92 24.26 21.62 -12.31
CA ALA A 92 23.72 22.78 -13.00
C ALA A 92 24.20 24.10 -12.38
N HIS A 93 24.62 25.04 -13.23
CA HIS A 93 24.93 26.44 -12.87
C HIS A 93 23.73 27.35 -13.11
N PHE A 94 22.57 26.86 -12.71
CA PHE A 94 21.32 27.59 -12.67
C PHE A 94 20.49 27.07 -11.49
N LEU A 95 19.55 27.88 -11.01
CA LEU A 95 18.75 27.55 -9.84
C LEU A 95 17.70 26.48 -10.18
N ASN A 96 17.80 25.34 -9.52
CA ASN A 96 16.85 24.23 -9.54
C ASN A 96 16.20 24.09 -8.16
N THR A 97 15.20 23.22 -8.07
CA THR A 97 14.49 22.90 -6.82
C THR A 97 15.36 22.14 -5.82
N ILE A 98 16.46 21.52 -6.27
CA ILE A 98 17.37 20.72 -5.44
C ILE A 98 18.78 21.28 -5.62
N VAL A 99 19.45 21.63 -4.52
CA VAL A 99 20.87 22.01 -4.50
C VAL A 99 21.68 20.80 -4.06
N ALA A 100 22.81 20.53 -4.72
CA ALA A 100 23.68 19.43 -4.34
C ALA A 100 24.18 19.62 -2.91
N ASP A 101 24.31 18.52 -2.17
CA ASP A 101 25.02 18.56 -0.90
C ASP A 101 26.48 18.96 -1.12
N SER A 102 27.07 19.61 -0.11
CA SER A 102 28.49 19.90 -0.16
C SER A 102 29.26 18.57 -0.28
N PRO A 103 30.19 18.41 -1.23
CA PRO A 103 30.95 17.17 -1.33
C PRO A 103 31.83 16.90 -0.10
N MET A 104 31.99 17.89 0.80
CA MET A 104 32.62 17.70 2.11
C MET A 104 31.65 17.33 3.24
N ALA A 105 30.33 17.30 2.99
CA ALA A 105 29.34 16.91 4.00
C ALA A 105 29.25 15.38 4.17
N PHE A 106 29.72 14.60 3.19
CA PHE A 106 30.02 13.19 3.39
C PHE A 106 31.36 13.10 4.12
N GLY A 107 31.27 13.04 5.45
CA GLY A 107 32.36 13.22 6.40
C GLY A 107 33.70 12.61 5.99
N HIS A 108 34.75 13.39 6.27
CA HIS A 108 36.15 12.99 6.40
C HIS A 108 36.40 11.47 6.41
N ILE A 109 36.87 10.95 5.27
CA ILE A 109 37.60 9.67 5.20
C ILE A 109 38.92 9.75 6.02
N SER A 110 39.29 10.95 6.50
CA SER A 110 40.46 11.22 7.35
C SER A 110 40.46 10.48 8.69
N ASP A 111 39.30 10.03 9.18
CA ASP A 111 39.20 9.19 10.39
C ASP A 111 39.12 7.69 10.07
N ARG A 112 39.59 7.26 8.90
CA ARG A 112 40.04 5.86 8.74
C ARG A 112 41.33 5.65 9.53
N LYS A 113 41.26 5.77 10.86
CA LYS A 113 42.17 5.03 11.73
C LYS A 113 42.09 3.59 11.24
N ALA A 114 43.20 3.02 10.80
CA ALA A 114 43.25 1.64 10.36
C ALA A 114 42.57 0.79 11.45
N LEU A 115 41.37 0.28 11.16
CA LEU A 115 40.61 -0.61 12.04
C LEU A 115 41.27 -1.99 12.02
N SER A 116 42.58 -2.05 12.24
CA SER A 116 43.30 -3.29 12.45
C SER A 116 43.32 -3.60 13.95
N GLY A 117 43.07 -4.87 14.30
CA GLY A 117 43.04 -5.32 15.68
C GLY A 117 41.64 -5.33 16.33
N LYS A 118 41.62 -5.29 17.67
CA LYS A 118 40.42 -5.57 18.49
C LYS A 118 39.24 -4.63 18.21
N ALA A 119 39.51 -3.36 17.93
CA ALA A 119 38.47 -2.38 17.61
C ALA A 119 37.75 -2.69 16.29
N GLY A 120 38.49 -3.13 15.27
CA GLY A 120 37.90 -3.56 14.00
C GLY A 120 37.03 -4.81 14.16
N GLN A 121 37.46 -5.78 14.95
CA GLN A 121 36.66 -6.99 15.24
C GLN A 121 35.35 -6.68 15.97
N ALA A 122 35.33 -5.68 16.86
CA ALA A 122 34.11 -5.27 17.55
C ALA A 122 33.06 -4.72 16.58
N ILE A 123 33.48 -3.86 15.64
CA ILE A 123 32.59 -3.29 14.62
C ILE A 123 32.05 -4.38 13.69
N ILE A 124 32.89 -5.33 13.27
CA ILE A 124 32.45 -6.44 12.43
C ILE A 124 31.38 -7.27 13.17
N LYS A 125 31.60 -7.60 14.45
CA LYS A 125 30.62 -8.36 15.25
C LYS A 125 29.30 -7.63 15.39
N ASP A 126 29.34 -6.32 15.67
CA ASP A 126 28.14 -5.49 15.79
C ASP A 126 27.38 -5.41 14.45
N THR A 127 28.11 -5.22 13.35
CA THR A 127 27.53 -5.22 11.99
C THR A 127 26.89 -6.56 11.66
N THR A 128 27.57 -7.68 11.94
CA THR A 128 27.01 -9.03 11.73
C THR A 128 25.78 -9.29 12.61
N ALA A 129 25.78 -8.83 13.86
CA ALA A 129 24.63 -8.95 14.75
C ALA A 129 23.42 -8.17 14.22
N ARG A 130 23.65 -6.94 13.77
CA ARG A 130 22.63 -6.10 13.13
C ARG A 130 22.10 -6.71 11.84
N ASP A 131 22.96 -7.30 11.01
CA ASP A 131 22.55 -7.97 9.77
C ASP A 131 21.69 -9.20 10.05
N ASN A 132 22.04 -9.97 11.08
CA ASN A 132 21.22 -11.10 11.52
C ASN A 132 19.85 -10.64 12.04
N GLU A 133 19.80 -9.55 12.83
CA GLU A 133 18.54 -8.98 13.30
C GLU A 133 17.67 -8.50 12.14
N LEU A 134 18.27 -7.83 11.14
CA LEU A 134 17.54 -7.38 9.96
C LEU A 134 16.94 -8.57 9.19
N ARG A 135 17.72 -9.64 9.00
CA ARG A 135 17.27 -10.88 8.35
C ARG A 135 16.11 -11.53 9.11
N ASP A 136 16.18 -11.57 10.44
CA ASP A 136 15.08 -12.07 11.28
C ASP A 136 13.81 -11.21 11.14
N GLN A 137 13.96 -9.89 11.05
CA GLN A 137 12.84 -8.98 10.83
C GLN A 137 12.20 -9.19 9.45
N GLU A 138 13.01 -9.36 8.40
CA GLU A 138 12.57 -9.67 7.04
C GLU A 138 11.78 -10.98 7.00
N MET A 139 12.30 -12.03 7.65
CA MET A 139 11.63 -13.33 7.75
C MET A 139 10.27 -13.20 8.43
N ARG A 140 10.20 -12.52 9.59
CA ARG A 140 8.91 -12.31 10.29
C ARG A 140 7.94 -11.46 9.48
N PHE A 141 8.43 -10.53 8.67
CA PHE A 141 7.58 -9.75 7.77
C PHE A 141 7.03 -10.63 6.63
N ALA A 142 7.88 -11.45 6.01
CA ALA A 142 7.46 -12.40 4.99
C ALA A 142 6.42 -13.40 5.51
N GLU A 143 6.62 -13.94 6.72
CA GLU A 143 5.63 -14.82 7.38
C GLU A 143 4.27 -14.13 7.56
N ARG A 144 4.25 -12.88 8.06
CA ARG A 144 3.01 -12.11 8.21
C ARG A 144 2.34 -11.86 6.87
N GLN A 145 3.12 -11.56 5.83
CA GLN A 145 2.61 -11.34 4.48
C GLN A 145 2.00 -12.62 3.90
N MET A 146 2.65 -13.77 4.08
CA MET A 146 2.12 -15.06 3.67
C MET A 146 0.83 -15.43 4.43
N ALA A 147 0.78 -15.19 5.74
CA ALA A 147 -0.40 -15.42 6.55
C ALA A 147 -1.58 -14.54 6.09
N PHE A 148 -1.32 -13.26 5.80
CA PHE A 148 -2.32 -12.35 5.26
C PHE A 148 -2.84 -12.80 3.89
N ASN A 149 -1.93 -13.14 2.97
CA ASN A 149 -2.29 -13.66 1.64
C ASN A 149 -3.08 -14.97 1.74
N GLY A 150 -2.71 -15.86 2.67
CA GLY A 150 -3.47 -17.07 2.97
C GLY A 150 -4.89 -16.76 3.48
N GLY A 151 -5.04 -15.74 4.32
CA GLY A 151 -6.34 -15.24 4.79
C GLY A 151 -7.20 -14.69 3.65
N LEU A 152 -6.63 -13.91 2.74
CA LEU A 152 -7.31 -13.42 1.55
C LEU A 152 -7.78 -14.56 0.64
N ALA A 153 -6.92 -15.57 0.41
CA ALA A 153 -7.30 -16.74 -0.39
C ALA A 153 -8.44 -17.55 0.26
N ALA A 154 -8.45 -17.67 1.60
CA ALA A 154 -9.53 -18.33 2.32
C ALA A 154 -10.85 -17.54 2.24
N LEU A 155 -10.80 -16.21 2.32
CA LEU A 155 -11.97 -15.35 2.13
C LEU A 155 -12.52 -15.46 0.70
N ALA A 156 -11.65 -15.48 -0.31
CA ALA A 156 -12.07 -15.64 -1.70
C ALA A 156 -12.78 -16.98 -1.94
N ARG A 157 -12.32 -18.07 -1.31
CA ARG A 157 -13.01 -19.37 -1.38
C ARG A 157 -14.39 -19.31 -0.73
N ARG A 158 -14.53 -18.69 0.44
CA ARG A 158 -15.82 -18.52 1.11
C ARG A 158 -16.79 -17.66 0.29
N ALA A 159 -16.31 -16.60 -0.35
CA ALA A 159 -17.14 -15.77 -1.23
C ALA A 159 -17.72 -16.62 -2.38
N LYS A 160 -16.88 -17.40 -3.08
CA LYS A 160 -17.34 -18.30 -4.13
C LYS A 160 -18.33 -19.35 -3.64
N GLU A 161 -18.14 -19.89 -2.44
CA GLU A 161 -19.08 -20.84 -1.84
C GLU A 161 -20.43 -20.19 -1.55
N GLN A 162 -20.45 -18.95 -1.06
CA GLN A 162 -21.69 -18.19 -0.85
C GLN A 162 -22.39 -17.90 -2.18
N ASP A 163 -21.64 -17.50 -3.22
CA ASP A 163 -22.20 -17.27 -4.56
C ASP A 163 -22.83 -18.56 -5.13
N ALA A 164 -22.17 -19.70 -4.96
CA ALA A 164 -22.72 -20.99 -5.39
C ALA A 164 -23.99 -21.38 -4.63
N ARG A 165 -24.03 -21.16 -3.30
CA ARG A 165 -25.23 -21.38 -2.50
C ARG A 165 -26.38 -20.46 -2.92
N GLN A 166 -26.07 -19.21 -3.25
CA GLN A 166 -27.06 -18.26 -3.73
C GLN A 166 -27.67 -18.70 -5.06
N GLN A 167 -26.83 -19.16 -6.00
CA GLN A 167 -27.31 -19.74 -7.26
C GLN A 167 -28.18 -20.98 -7.04
N GLU A 168 -27.82 -21.86 -6.11
CA GLU A 168 -28.64 -23.04 -5.77
C GLU A 168 -30.01 -22.62 -5.22
N LEU A 169 -30.07 -21.59 -4.37
CA LEU A 169 -31.33 -21.07 -3.85
C LEU A 169 -32.19 -20.43 -4.94
N GLU A 170 -31.59 -19.70 -5.88
CA GLU A 170 -32.28 -19.12 -7.02
C GLU A 170 -32.89 -20.20 -7.93
N LEU A 171 -32.14 -21.28 -8.18
CA LEU A 171 -32.66 -22.42 -8.94
C LEU A 171 -33.80 -23.12 -8.21
N LYS A 172 -33.70 -23.33 -6.90
CA LYS A 172 -34.78 -23.90 -6.10
C LYS A 172 -36.03 -23.02 -6.06
N ALA A 173 -35.86 -21.69 -6.02
CA ALA A 173 -36.97 -20.77 -6.10
C ALA A 173 -37.71 -20.92 -7.43
N TYR A 174 -36.95 -20.98 -8.54
CA TYR A 174 -37.53 -21.23 -9.86
C TYR A 174 -38.24 -22.60 -9.95
N GLU A 175 -37.66 -23.66 -9.39
CA GLU A 175 -38.29 -24.98 -9.34
C GLU A 175 -39.62 -24.96 -8.58
N LEU A 176 -39.67 -24.24 -7.45
CA LEU A 176 -40.90 -24.07 -6.67
C LEU A 176 -41.97 -23.31 -7.46
N ASP A 177 -41.60 -22.25 -8.17
CA ASP A 177 -42.53 -21.48 -9.01
C ASP A 177 -43.13 -22.37 -10.12
N VAL A 178 -42.34 -23.28 -10.71
CA VAL A 178 -42.85 -24.24 -11.71
C VAL A 178 -43.83 -25.22 -11.08
N ILE A 179 -43.50 -25.77 -9.91
CA ILE A 179 -44.39 -26.69 -9.18
C ILE A 179 -45.71 -25.99 -8.82
N GLU A 180 -45.67 -24.72 -8.41
CA GLU A 180 -46.86 -23.93 -8.12
C GLU A 180 -47.77 -23.79 -9.34
N LEU A 181 -47.20 -23.49 -10.51
CA LEU A 181 -47.96 -23.41 -11.77
C LEU A 181 -48.57 -24.77 -12.18
N GLU A 182 -47.85 -25.87 -11.97
CA GLU A 182 -48.36 -27.22 -12.23
C GLU A 182 -49.54 -27.57 -11.31
N LEU A 183 -49.44 -27.21 -10.02
CA LEU A 183 -50.53 -27.40 -9.06
C LEU A 183 -51.75 -26.57 -9.44
N GLU A 184 -51.58 -25.30 -9.81
CA GLU A 184 -52.69 -24.44 -10.26
C GLU A 184 -53.38 -25.02 -11.51
N ALA A 185 -52.61 -25.58 -12.45
CA ALA A 185 -53.17 -26.23 -13.64
C ALA A 185 -53.98 -27.49 -13.30
N LEU A 186 -53.49 -28.31 -12.36
CA LEU A 186 -54.19 -29.50 -11.88
C LEU A 186 -55.48 -29.14 -11.13
N GLU A 187 -55.46 -28.09 -10.32
CA GLU A 187 -56.66 -27.58 -9.63
C GLU A 187 -57.74 -27.17 -10.62
N LYS A 188 -57.38 -26.41 -11.66
CA LYS A 188 -58.32 -26.02 -12.73
C LYS A 188 -58.90 -27.22 -13.48
N GLU A 189 -58.11 -28.26 -13.72
CA GLU A 189 -58.59 -29.49 -14.36
C GLU A 189 -59.55 -30.27 -13.46
N LEU A 190 -59.27 -30.35 -12.15
CA LEU A 190 -60.18 -30.97 -11.18
C LEU A 190 -61.49 -30.20 -11.09
N GLU A 191 -61.45 -28.87 -11.08
CA GLU A 191 -62.65 -28.03 -11.09
C GLU A 191 -63.48 -28.28 -12.35
N ARG A 192 -62.85 -28.33 -13.52
CA ARG A 192 -63.52 -28.65 -14.80
C ARG A 192 -64.22 -30.01 -14.76
N ARG A 193 -63.57 -31.04 -14.21
CA ARG A 193 -64.14 -32.38 -14.06
C ARG A 193 -65.31 -32.40 -13.07
N ALA A 194 -65.20 -31.68 -11.97
CA ALA A 194 -66.29 -31.56 -11.00
C ALA A 194 -67.53 -30.91 -11.62
N GLN A 195 -67.35 -29.83 -12.38
CA GLN A 195 -68.44 -29.20 -13.12
C GLN A 195 -69.07 -30.13 -14.17
N GLU A 196 -68.27 -30.96 -14.84
CA GLU A 196 -68.80 -31.95 -15.79
C GLU A 196 -69.64 -33.03 -15.08
N LEU A 197 -69.20 -33.52 -13.92
CA LEU A 197 -69.96 -34.49 -13.13
C LEU A 197 -71.29 -33.91 -12.65
N ASP A 198 -71.31 -32.68 -12.13
CA ASP A 198 -72.54 -31.98 -11.72
C ASP A 198 -73.53 -31.83 -12.90
N ARG A 199 -73.04 -31.51 -14.09
CA ARG A 199 -73.89 -31.45 -15.29
C ARG A 199 -74.45 -32.81 -15.68
N ARG A 200 -73.67 -33.90 -15.53
CA ARG A 200 -74.12 -35.26 -15.83
C ARG A 200 -75.15 -35.74 -14.81
N GLU A 201 -74.97 -35.42 -13.53
CA GLU A 201 -75.93 -35.74 -12.46
C GLU A 201 -77.28 -35.07 -12.72
N LYS A 202 -77.29 -33.76 -13.00
CA LYS A 202 -78.50 -33.01 -13.36
C LYS A 202 -79.20 -33.50 -14.62
N ALA A 203 -78.51 -34.18 -15.52
CA ALA A 203 -79.10 -34.74 -16.74
C ALA A 203 -79.78 -36.11 -16.51
N LEU A 204 -79.54 -36.74 -15.35
CA LEU A 204 -80.12 -38.02 -14.97
C LEU A 204 -81.35 -37.88 -14.05
N GLU A 205 -81.53 -36.72 -13.42
CA GLU A 205 -82.74 -36.33 -12.68
C GLU A 205 -83.89 -35.92 -13.61
#